data_AF-A0A522QK46-F1
#
_entry.id   AF-A0A522QK46-F1
#
_cell.length_a   1.000
_cell.length_b   1.000
_cell.length_c   1.000
_cell.angle_alpha   90.00
_cell.angle_beta   90.00
_cell.angle_gamma   90.00
#
_symmetry.space_group_name_H-M   'P 1'
#
loop_
_entity.id
_entity.type
_entity.pdbx_description
1 polymer ?
#
loop_
_entity_poly.entity_id
_entity_poly.type
_entity_poly.pdbx_seq_one_letter_code
_entity_poly.pdbx_strand_id
1 'polypeptide(L)'
;MNATITLRGIQRARVLAPLAIALALATGSAVAGQLVYTPVNPSFGGNPLNGTYLLNKAQAENSHQPPMPNVGDLLGQMGLSPDLAGNGGLGSASTTITIGGLQPGNSFSGKVQ
;
A
#
# COMPACT_ATOMS: atom_id res chain seq x y z
N MET A 1 75.71 22.83 -6.82
CA MET A 1 74.33 22.42 -6.48
C MET A 1 73.51 22.45 -7.76
N ASN A 2 73.46 21.34 -8.49
CA ASN A 2 72.83 21.32 -9.81
C ASN A 2 72.11 19.96 -9.93
N ALA A 3 70.98 19.82 -9.24
CA ALA A 3 70.21 18.57 -9.28
C ALA A 3 69.41 18.50 -10.58
N THR A 4 69.78 17.52 -11.40
CA THR A 4 69.16 17.10 -12.66
C THR A 4 67.65 16.85 -12.47
N ILE A 5 66.82 17.69 -13.07
CA ILE A 5 65.35 17.56 -13.09
C ILE A 5 64.98 16.23 -13.76
N THR A 6 64.17 15.43 -13.09
CA THR A 6 63.81 14.06 -13.44
C THR A 6 62.76 14.02 -14.58
N LEU A 7 63.21 13.78 -15.82
CA LEU A 7 62.36 13.72 -17.03
C LEU A 7 61.26 12.63 -17.02
N ARG A 8 61.21 11.73 -16.04
CA ARG A 8 60.27 10.60 -16.00
C ARG A 8 58.82 10.99 -15.61
N GLY A 9 58.61 12.11 -14.93
CA GLY A 9 57.27 12.62 -14.62
C GLY A 9 56.53 13.16 -15.85
N ILE A 10 57.27 13.81 -16.77
CA ILE A 10 56.73 14.45 -17.97
C ILE A 10 56.26 13.41 -19.01
N GLN A 11 56.92 12.24 -19.07
CA GLN A 11 56.57 11.17 -20.02
C GLN A 11 55.18 10.56 -19.74
N ARG A 12 54.80 10.39 -18.46
CA ARG A 12 53.47 9.90 -18.07
C ARG A 12 52.39 10.96 -18.33
N ALA A 13 52.68 12.23 -18.01
CA ALA A 13 51.79 13.36 -18.28
C ALA A 13 51.48 13.53 -19.78
N ARG A 14 52.43 13.23 -20.67
CA ARG A 14 52.27 13.30 -22.13
C ARG A 14 51.27 12.30 -22.72
N VAL A 15 51.03 11.16 -22.07
CA VAL A 15 50.08 10.14 -22.53
C VAL A 15 48.74 10.24 -21.79
N LEU A 16 48.77 10.68 -20.53
CA LEU A 16 47.56 10.89 -19.74
C LEU A 16 46.72 12.07 -20.24
N ALA A 17 47.36 13.16 -20.70
CA ALA A 17 46.65 14.32 -21.24
C ALA A 17 45.78 14.00 -22.49
N PRO A 18 46.30 13.35 -23.56
CA PRO A 18 45.47 13.01 -24.71
C PRO A 18 44.41 11.94 -24.38
N LEU A 19 44.70 11.01 -23.45
CA LEU A 19 43.72 10.01 -23.01
C LEU A 19 42.56 10.64 -22.24
N ALA A 20 42.83 11.60 -21.36
CA ALA A 20 41.80 12.34 -20.64
C ALA A 20 40.95 13.20 -21.59
N ILE A 21 41.58 13.85 -22.58
CA ILE A 21 40.87 14.61 -23.62
C ILE A 21 40.01 13.70 -24.48
N ALA A 22 40.54 12.53 -24.90
CA ALA A 22 39.77 11.55 -25.66
C ALA A 22 38.57 11.02 -24.87
N LEU A 23 38.71 10.80 -23.56
CA LEU A 23 37.63 10.35 -22.70
C LEU A 23 36.57 11.44 -22.47
N ALA A 24 36.98 12.70 -22.34
CA ALA A 24 36.07 13.84 -22.23
C ALA A 24 35.31 14.10 -23.55
N LEU A 25 35.94 13.85 -24.71
CA LEU A 25 35.29 13.94 -26.01
C LEU A 25 34.37 12.73 -26.29
N ALA A 26 34.57 11.61 -25.60
CA ALA A 26 33.75 10.40 -25.75
C ALA A 26 32.43 10.45 -24.95
N THR A 27 32.21 11.47 -24.11
CA THR A 27 30.92 11.61 -23.41
C THR A 27 29.86 12.20 -24.34
N GLY A 28 28.89 11.37 -24.73
CA GLY A 28 27.70 11.80 -25.48
C GLY A 28 26.64 12.48 -24.59
N SER A 29 25.65 13.13 -25.22
CA SER A 29 24.52 13.72 -24.51
C SER A 29 23.60 12.63 -23.94
N ALA A 30 23.42 12.62 -22.62
CA ALA A 30 22.43 11.78 -21.98
C ALA A 30 21.04 12.39 -22.18
N VAL A 31 20.18 11.71 -22.95
CA VAL A 31 18.79 12.11 -23.13
C VAL A 31 17.95 11.50 -22.01
N ALA A 32 17.48 12.34 -21.08
CA ALA A 32 16.54 11.94 -20.04
C ALA A 32 15.12 12.32 -20.47
N GLY A 33 14.21 11.33 -20.52
CA GLY A 33 12.78 11.55 -20.74
C GLY A 33 12.02 11.77 -19.44
N GLN A 34 10.83 12.37 -19.52
CA GLN A 34 9.95 12.51 -18.35
C GLN A 34 9.42 11.14 -17.93
N LEU A 35 9.66 10.76 -16.68
CA LEU A 35 8.95 9.64 -16.08
C LEU A 35 7.63 10.14 -15.50
N VAL A 36 6.53 9.90 -16.23
CA VAL A 36 5.17 10.19 -15.73
C VAL A 36 4.72 9.00 -14.88
N TYR A 37 4.49 9.25 -13.58
CA TYR A 37 3.89 8.26 -12.70
C TYR A 37 2.38 8.48 -12.62
N THR A 38 1.61 7.47 -13.02
CA THR A 38 0.17 7.41 -12.78
C THR A 38 -0.10 6.38 -11.71
N PRO A 39 -0.71 6.76 -10.56
CA PRO A 39 -1.07 5.80 -9.53
C PRO A 39 -1.97 4.70 -10.06
N VAL A 40 -1.74 3.45 -9.65
CA VAL A 40 -2.61 2.32 -10.06
C VAL A 40 -3.96 2.32 -9.36
N ASN A 41 -4.03 2.94 -8.18
CA ASN A 41 -5.22 3.02 -7.35
C ASN A 41 -6.11 4.17 -7.85
N PRO A 42 -7.39 3.90 -8.20
CA PRO A 42 -8.34 4.91 -8.67
C PRO A 42 -8.48 6.13 -7.75
N SER A 43 -8.38 5.95 -6.43
CA SER A 43 -8.52 7.03 -5.45
C SER A 43 -7.45 8.12 -5.56
N PHE A 44 -6.33 7.83 -6.24
CA PHE A 44 -5.23 8.77 -6.46
C PHE A 44 -5.14 9.23 -7.93
N GLY A 45 -6.20 9.08 -8.72
CA GLY A 45 -6.22 9.49 -10.13
C GLY A 45 -5.75 8.42 -11.12
N GLY A 46 -5.75 7.16 -10.70
CA GLY A 46 -5.48 5.98 -11.53
C GLY A 46 -6.65 5.53 -12.39
N ASN A 47 -6.45 4.44 -13.12
CA ASN A 47 -7.51 3.85 -13.95
C ASN A 47 -8.67 3.31 -13.08
N PRO A 48 -9.91 3.82 -13.22
CA PRO A 48 -11.06 3.39 -12.40
C PRO A 48 -11.42 1.91 -12.58
N LEU A 49 -11.05 1.29 -13.70
CA LEU A 49 -11.28 -0.13 -13.95
C LEU A 49 -10.54 -1.04 -12.95
N ASN A 50 -9.45 -0.56 -12.35
CA ASN A 50 -8.67 -1.33 -11.37
C ASN A 50 -9.33 -1.40 -9.98
N GLY A 51 -10.38 -0.63 -9.72
CA GLY A 51 -10.99 -0.52 -8.39
C GLY A 51 -11.50 -1.85 -7.84
N THR A 52 -12.28 -2.59 -8.63
CA THR A 52 -12.84 -3.89 -8.22
C THR A 52 -11.74 -4.93 -7.97
N TYR A 53 -10.71 -4.97 -8.81
CA TYR A 53 -9.59 -5.89 -8.64
C TYR A 53 -8.80 -5.60 -7.36
N LEU A 54 -8.44 -4.33 -7.13
CA LEU A 54 -7.69 -3.93 -5.94
C LEU A 54 -8.49 -4.15 -4.65
N LEU A 55 -9.80 -3.91 -4.69
CA LEU A 55 -10.68 -4.17 -3.54
C LEU A 55 -10.80 -5.67 -3.24
N ASN A 56 -11.02 -6.50 -4.27
CA ASN A 56 -11.12 -7.95 -4.09
C ASN A 56 -9.81 -8.53 -3.55
N LYS A 57 -8.67 -8.05 -4.06
CA LYS A 57 -7.35 -8.42 -3.53
C LYS A 57 -7.19 -7.98 -2.07
N ALA A 58 -7.63 -6.78 -1.72
CA ALA A 58 -7.57 -6.29 -0.34
C ALA A 58 -8.44 -7.13 0.60
N GLN A 59 -9.64 -7.54 0.19
CA GLN A 59 -10.53 -8.39 1.00
C GLN A 59 -9.99 -9.81 1.15
N ALA A 60 -9.39 -10.39 0.11
CA ALA A 60 -8.82 -11.73 0.16
C ALA A 60 -7.64 -11.84 1.16
N GLU A 61 -6.86 -10.77 1.28
CA GLU A 61 -5.72 -10.69 2.20
C GLU A 61 -6.08 -10.06 3.56
N ASN A 62 -7.32 -9.57 3.74
CA ASN A 62 -7.73 -8.94 4.98
C ASN A 62 -7.96 -9.99 6.08
N SER A 63 -6.97 -10.15 6.95
CA SER A 63 -7.05 -11.00 8.15
C SER A 63 -7.51 -10.25 9.41
N HIS A 64 -8.03 -9.02 9.27
CA HIS A 64 -8.50 -8.24 10.41
C HIS A 64 -9.86 -8.75 10.87
N GLN A 65 -9.90 -9.29 12.08
CA GLN A 65 -11.16 -9.64 12.73
C GLN A 65 -11.60 -8.51 13.64
N PRO A 66 -12.90 -8.17 13.66
CA PRO A 66 -13.42 -7.22 14.63
C PRO A 66 -13.16 -7.77 16.04
N PRO A 67 -12.91 -6.90 17.03
CA PRO A 67 -12.84 -7.33 18.42
C PRO A 67 -14.14 -8.04 18.79
N MET A 68 -14.03 -9.20 19.45
CA MET A 68 -15.19 -9.92 19.94
C MET A 68 -15.97 -8.98 20.88
N PRO A 69 -17.24 -8.67 20.57
CA PRO A 69 -18.05 -7.84 21.45
C PRO A 69 -18.11 -8.50 22.82
N ASN A 70 -17.85 -7.74 23.89
CA ASN A 70 -18.08 -8.24 25.22
C ASN A 70 -19.58 -8.52 25.37
N VAL A 71 -19.95 -9.54 26.14
CA VAL A 71 -21.35 -9.83 26.47
C VAL A 71 -22.03 -8.57 27.04
N GLY A 72 -21.31 -7.72 27.78
CA GLY A 72 -21.83 -6.43 28.24
C GLY A 72 -22.24 -5.46 27.10
N ASP A 73 -21.46 -5.40 26.02
CA ASP A 73 -21.73 -4.52 24.87
C ASP A 73 -22.87 -5.06 24.00
N LEU A 74 -23.04 -6.38 23.97
CA LEU A 74 -24.17 -7.04 23.32
C LEU A 74 -25.47 -6.82 24.10
N LEU A 75 -25.42 -6.88 25.43
CA LEU A 75 -26.56 -6.57 26.31
C LEU A 75 -26.98 -5.10 26.19
N GLY A 76 -26.02 -4.19 26.04
CA GLY A 76 -26.29 -2.77 25.78
C GLY A 76 -26.90 -2.51 24.39
N GLN A 77 -26.47 -3.24 23.35
CA GLN A 77 -27.02 -3.12 22.00
C GLN A 77 -28.40 -3.76 21.84
N MET A 78 -28.76 -4.74 22.68
CA MET A 78 -30.11 -5.30 22.73
C MET A 78 -31.13 -4.39 23.45
N GLY A 79 -30.73 -3.19 23.90
CA GLY A 79 -31.65 -2.21 24.47
C GLY A 79 -32.33 -2.66 25.77
N LEU A 80 -31.80 -3.70 26.43
CA LEU A 80 -32.29 -4.15 27.73
C LEU A 80 -31.57 -3.34 28.81
N SER A 81 -31.98 -2.08 28.97
CA SER A 81 -31.68 -1.33 30.20
C SER A 81 -32.13 -2.17 31.40
N PRO A 82 -31.35 -2.24 32.50
CA PRO A 82 -31.67 -3.06 33.69
C PRO A 82 -32.94 -2.64 34.46
N ASP A 83 -33.76 -1.73 33.91
CA ASP A 83 -34.96 -1.18 34.54
C ASP A 83 -36.24 -2.03 34.35
N LEU A 84 -36.21 -3.17 33.66
CA LEU A 84 -37.41 -4.03 33.51
C LEU A 84 -37.65 -5.03 34.66
N ALA A 85 -36.97 -4.89 35.81
CA ALA A 85 -37.41 -5.55 37.04
C ALA A 85 -38.76 -5.00 37.58
N GLY A 86 -39.30 -3.92 36.98
CA GLY A 86 -40.61 -3.35 37.28
C GLY A 86 -41.64 -3.55 36.16
N ASN A 87 -42.35 -4.68 36.22
CA ASN A 87 -43.74 -4.88 35.77
C ASN A 87 -44.18 -4.32 34.40
N GLY A 88 -44.22 -5.19 33.38
CA GLY A 88 -45.23 -5.18 32.32
C GLY A 88 -44.87 -4.53 30.98
N GLY A 89 -44.93 -5.31 29.89
CA GLY A 89 -45.01 -4.78 28.52
C GLY A 89 -44.34 -5.62 27.44
N LEU A 90 -45.00 -6.70 27.00
CA LEU A 90 -44.67 -7.36 25.74
C LEU A 90 -45.14 -6.48 24.58
N GLY A 91 -44.26 -5.59 24.10
CA GLY A 91 -44.45 -4.84 22.85
C GLY A 91 -43.65 -5.49 21.72
N SER A 92 -44.33 -6.23 20.84
CA SER A 92 -43.74 -6.81 19.63
C SER A 92 -43.14 -5.73 18.73
N ALA A 93 -41.81 -5.61 18.71
CA ALA A 93 -41.09 -4.96 17.61
C ALA A 93 -40.60 -6.06 16.66
N SER A 94 -41.30 -6.23 15.55
CA SER A 94 -40.87 -7.08 14.43
C SER A 94 -39.62 -6.49 13.79
N THR A 95 -38.44 -6.99 14.14
CA THR A 95 -37.19 -6.64 13.45
C THR A 95 -37.06 -7.50 12.19
N THR A 96 -37.55 -7.01 11.06
CA THR A 96 -37.15 -7.54 9.75
C THR A 96 -35.69 -7.16 9.52
N ILE A 97 -34.77 -8.13 9.67
CA ILE A 97 -33.36 -7.92 9.37
C ILE A 97 -33.17 -8.03 7.85
N THR A 98 -33.24 -6.91 7.14
CA THR A 98 -32.77 -6.82 5.75
C THR A 98 -31.25 -6.79 5.77
N ILE A 99 -30.61 -7.95 5.68
CA ILE A 99 -29.16 -8.04 5.44
C ILE A 99 -28.90 -7.59 4.00
N GLY A 100 -28.44 -6.35 3.84
CA GLY A 100 -27.95 -5.86 2.56
C GLY A 100 -26.80 -6.73 2.06
N GLY A 101 -27.02 -7.44 0.96
CA GLY A 101 -25.96 -7.93 0.08
C GLY A 101 -25.17 -9.16 0.53
N LEU A 102 -25.84 -10.28 0.83
CA LEU A 102 -25.19 -11.59 0.65
C LEU A 102 -25.18 -11.91 -0.86
N GLN A 103 -24.06 -11.64 -1.53
CA GLN A 103 -23.81 -12.25 -2.83
C GLN A 103 -23.77 -13.77 -2.62
N PRO A 104 -24.63 -14.56 -3.30
CA PRO A 104 -24.59 -16.01 -3.18
C PRO A 104 -23.25 -16.51 -3.72
N GLY A 105 -22.36 -16.99 -2.86
CA GLY A 105 -21.08 -17.58 -3.27
C GLY A 105 -19.88 -17.33 -2.37
N ASN A 106 -19.95 -16.40 -1.42
CA ASN A 106 -18.79 -16.06 -0.60
C ASN A 106 -18.88 -16.74 0.77
N SER A 107 -18.75 -18.07 0.78
CA SER A 107 -18.62 -18.83 2.03
C SER A 107 -17.27 -18.53 2.67
N PHE A 108 -17.26 -17.75 3.75
CA PHE A 108 -16.10 -17.60 4.63
C PHE A 108 -15.80 -18.95 5.29
N SER A 109 -14.92 -19.74 4.67
CA SER A 109 -14.35 -20.95 5.27
C SER A 109 -13.23 -20.52 6.21
N GLY A 110 -13.58 -20.25 7.47
CA GLY A 110 -12.59 -20.21 8.54
C GLY A 110 -11.92 -21.58 8.61
N LYS A 111 -10.62 -21.64 8.30
CA LYS A 111 -9.84 -22.84 8.57
C LYS A 111 -9.70 -22.95 10.09
N VAL A 112 -10.42 -23.90 10.66
CA VAL A 112 -10.13 -24.44 12.00
C VAL A 112 -8.86 -25.27 11.85
N GLN A 113 -7.72 -24.70 12.25
CA GLN A 113 -6.54 -25.45 12.67
C GLN A 113 -6.38 -25.20 14.17
#